data_AF-A0A257RY94-F1
#
_entry.id   AF-A0A257RY94-F1
#
_cell.length_a   1.000
_cell.length_b   1.000
_cell.length_c   1.000
_cell.angle_alpha   90.00
_cell.angle_beta   90.00
_cell.angle_gamma   90.00
#
_symmetry.space_group_name_H-M   'P 1'
#
loop_
_entity.id
_entity.type
_entity.pdbx_description
1 polymer ?
#
loop_
_entity_poly.entity_id
_entity_poly.type
_entity_poly.pdbx_seq_one_letter_code
_entity_poly.pdbx_strand_id
1 'polypeptide(L)'
;LGEMLNTEQGGMNEVLADLWADTGDERWLRLSYRFEHHAFTDALKRGQDNLDGKHGNCAIPKLVGSAERFGYTGDAGDLLAASFFWDTVVQHHTYASGGHGLSEYFGPADRWSTLIDGRTCESCNVYNMLKLTRRLFSLRPDAFYADFQERALFNHALSSMDPVTGDMSYMVPIGRGEQQEYQDMLHDFTCCVGTGMENHALHGYGIYYETADTLYVTQFVPSAADVPGMGLHVAMDTDFPDGGHAALTLTMPAAREFTLAVRRPSWAGDDFAVRVNGEFVSQPSLASLAAGRAGGRLVSQDPRVLPPSTFVELKRVWKSGDRVELALPKTLRFETTPDNAQITAVMWGPLALAADLGPRRKGREEYTRPLVPVMVAAGRPVNDWVVPAGTQPGNFVAR
;
A
#
# COMPACT_ATOMS: atom_id res chain seq x y z
N LEU A 1 -10.55 -32.03 -8.51
CA LEU A 1 -10.32 -30.57 -8.35
C LEU A 1 -9.94 -30.21 -6.92
N GLY A 2 -10.69 -30.60 -5.88
CA GLY A 2 -10.33 -30.27 -4.48
C GLY A 2 -8.87 -30.58 -4.10
N GLU A 3 -8.38 -31.79 -4.37
CA GLU A 3 -6.97 -32.15 -4.10
C GLU A 3 -5.95 -31.43 -5.00
N MET A 4 -6.34 -31.10 -6.24
CA MET A 4 -5.48 -30.34 -7.18
C MET A 4 -5.24 -28.92 -6.65
N LEU A 5 -6.22 -28.30 -5.99
CA LEU A 5 -6.11 -26.94 -5.48
C LEU A 5 -5.18 -26.81 -4.27
N ASN A 6 -4.68 -27.93 -3.71
CA ASN A 6 -3.59 -27.93 -2.72
C ASN A 6 -2.24 -27.54 -3.33
N THR A 7 -2.08 -27.73 -4.65
CA THR A 7 -0.94 -27.19 -5.40
C THR A 7 -1.26 -25.76 -5.81
N GLU A 8 -0.25 -24.89 -5.77
CA GLU A 8 -0.38 -23.51 -6.20
C GLU A 8 -0.90 -23.40 -7.63
N GLN A 9 -1.88 -22.52 -7.80
CA GLN A 9 -2.64 -22.32 -9.03
C GLN A 9 -2.72 -20.84 -9.45
N GLY A 10 -1.99 -19.95 -8.79
CA GLY A 10 -2.06 -18.50 -9.02
C GLY A 10 -3.49 -17.96 -9.00
N GLY A 11 -3.76 -16.96 -9.86
CA GLY A 11 -5.05 -16.31 -10.02
C GLY A 11 -5.96 -16.95 -11.06
N MET A 12 -6.00 -18.28 -11.23
CA MET A 12 -6.85 -18.90 -12.26
C MET A 12 -8.33 -18.55 -12.09
N ASN A 13 -8.82 -18.39 -10.87
CA ASN A 13 -10.19 -17.93 -10.61
C ASN A 13 -10.42 -16.49 -11.09
N GLU A 14 -9.40 -15.62 -11.03
CA GLU A 14 -9.44 -14.26 -11.57
C GLU A 14 -9.54 -14.27 -13.09
N VAL A 15 -8.56 -14.88 -13.77
CA VAL A 15 -8.46 -14.88 -15.24
C VAL A 15 -9.70 -15.46 -15.91
N LEU A 16 -10.30 -16.49 -15.30
CA LEU A 16 -11.54 -17.10 -15.80
C LEU A 16 -12.78 -16.22 -15.57
N ALA A 17 -12.80 -15.42 -14.51
CA ALA A 17 -13.86 -14.46 -14.27
C ALA A 17 -13.77 -13.28 -15.25
N ASP A 18 -12.55 -12.79 -15.51
CA ASP A 18 -12.30 -11.76 -16.52
C ASP A 18 -12.68 -12.25 -17.93
N LEU A 19 -12.28 -13.48 -18.29
CA LEU A 19 -12.65 -14.06 -19.57
C LEU A 19 -14.17 -14.19 -19.75
N TRP A 20 -14.92 -14.44 -18.67
CA TRP A 20 -16.38 -14.37 -18.71
C TRP A 20 -16.88 -12.94 -18.94
N ALA A 21 -16.33 -11.94 -18.25
CA ALA A 21 -16.73 -10.55 -18.42
C ALA A 21 -16.49 -10.05 -19.85
N ASP A 22 -15.37 -10.47 -20.47
CA ASP A 22 -15.01 -10.11 -21.83
C ASP A 22 -15.88 -10.81 -22.90
N THR A 23 -16.27 -12.07 -22.66
CA THR A 23 -16.89 -12.91 -23.70
C THR A 23 -18.38 -13.16 -23.51
N GLY A 24 -18.90 -12.99 -22.30
CA GLY A 24 -20.24 -13.40 -21.89
C GLY A 24 -20.46 -14.92 -21.80
N ASP A 25 -19.43 -15.74 -22.04
CA ASP A 25 -19.57 -17.21 -22.02
C ASP A 25 -19.53 -17.75 -20.58
N GLU A 26 -20.70 -18.11 -20.06
CA GLU A 26 -20.87 -18.61 -18.68
C GLU A 26 -20.02 -19.84 -18.33
N ARG A 27 -19.47 -20.56 -19.32
CA ARG A 27 -18.55 -21.67 -19.04
C ARG A 27 -17.35 -21.18 -18.22
N TRP A 28 -16.85 -19.99 -18.51
CA TRP A 28 -15.69 -19.43 -17.81
C TRP A 28 -16.01 -19.03 -16.38
N LEU A 29 -17.16 -18.40 -16.15
CA LEU A 29 -17.62 -18.09 -14.79
C LEU A 29 -17.87 -19.37 -13.98
N ARG A 30 -18.50 -20.40 -14.56
CA ARG A 30 -18.64 -21.69 -13.87
C ARG A 30 -17.28 -22.32 -13.55
N LEU A 31 -16.31 -22.18 -14.44
CA LEU A 31 -14.96 -22.71 -14.22
C LEU A 31 -14.20 -21.90 -13.16
N SER A 32 -14.40 -20.59 -13.06
CA SER A 32 -13.76 -19.78 -12.00
C SER A 32 -14.16 -20.27 -10.60
N TYR A 33 -15.44 -20.63 -10.38
CA TYR A 33 -15.90 -21.26 -9.14
C TYR A 33 -15.31 -22.66 -8.90
N ARG A 34 -14.90 -23.39 -9.95
CA ARG A 34 -14.18 -24.67 -9.79
C ARG A 34 -12.74 -24.49 -9.30
N PHE A 35 -12.17 -23.30 -9.48
CA PHE A 35 -10.85 -22.93 -8.96
C PHE A 35 -10.90 -22.31 -7.56
N GLU A 36 -12.08 -22.23 -6.93
CA GLU A 36 -12.18 -21.76 -5.57
C GLU A 36 -11.65 -22.80 -4.57
N HIS A 37 -10.59 -22.43 -3.86
CA HIS A 37 -9.97 -23.27 -2.85
C HIS A 37 -10.70 -23.14 -1.51
N HIS A 38 -11.86 -23.80 -1.38
CA HIS A 38 -12.74 -23.74 -0.19
C HIS A 38 -12.04 -24.01 1.16
N ALA A 39 -11.08 -24.94 1.20
CA ALA A 39 -10.32 -25.22 2.42
C ALA A 39 -9.56 -24.00 2.97
N PHE A 40 -9.30 -23.01 2.11
CA PHE A 40 -8.73 -21.73 2.45
C PHE A 40 -9.80 -20.64 2.59
N THR A 41 -10.65 -20.45 1.57
CA THR A 41 -11.57 -19.30 1.48
C THR A 41 -12.74 -19.37 2.46
N ASP A 42 -13.23 -20.56 2.84
CA ASP A 42 -14.42 -20.67 3.70
C ASP A 42 -14.17 -20.14 5.13
N ALA A 43 -12.95 -20.26 5.65
CA ALA A 43 -12.57 -19.65 6.94
C ALA A 43 -12.61 -18.13 6.86
N LEU A 44 -12.04 -17.56 5.80
CA LEU A 44 -12.03 -16.11 5.56
C LEU A 44 -13.46 -15.56 5.41
N LYS A 45 -14.35 -16.28 4.71
CA LYS A 45 -15.79 -15.94 4.61
C LYS A 45 -16.50 -15.88 5.97
N ARG A 46 -16.00 -16.64 6.96
CA ARG A 46 -16.51 -16.63 8.35
C ARG A 46 -15.76 -15.65 9.25
N GLY A 47 -14.86 -14.82 8.70
CA GLY A 47 -14.05 -13.89 9.48
C GLY A 47 -13.02 -14.59 10.38
N GLN A 48 -12.45 -15.71 9.93
CA GLN A 48 -11.45 -16.47 10.66
C GLN A 48 -10.09 -16.36 9.96
N ASP A 49 -9.09 -15.80 10.65
CA ASP A 49 -7.69 -15.82 10.19
C ASP A 49 -7.16 -17.26 10.25
N ASN A 50 -6.72 -17.78 9.11
CA ASN A 50 -6.08 -19.09 8.94
C ASN A 50 -4.76 -18.98 8.16
N LEU A 51 -4.09 -17.83 8.24
CA LEU A 51 -2.91 -17.49 7.45
C LEU A 51 -1.60 -18.08 8.00
N ASP A 52 -1.50 -18.34 9.30
CA ASP A 52 -0.27 -18.86 9.91
C ASP A 52 0.24 -20.13 9.19
N GLY A 53 1.50 -20.09 8.75
CA GLY A 53 2.15 -21.16 7.98
C GLY A 53 1.70 -21.29 6.53
N LYS A 54 0.86 -20.37 6.01
CA LYS A 54 0.48 -20.35 4.59
C LYS A 54 1.48 -19.56 3.77
N HIS A 55 1.75 -20.04 2.56
CA HIS A 55 2.55 -19.31 1.58
C HIS A 55 1.79 -18.06 1.12
N GLY A 56 2.39 -16.88 1.28
CA GLY A 56 1.78 -15.59 1.01
C GLY A 56 1.33 -15.44 -0.43
N ASN A 57 2.27 -15.58 -1.38
CA ASN A 57 1.98 -15.34 -2.79
C ASN A 57 1.04 -16.37 -3.41
N CYS A 58 0.95 -17.58 -2.84
CA CYS A 58 -0.05 -18.58 -3.24
C CYS A 58 -1.46 -18.25 -2.70
N ALA A 59 -1.56 -17.50 -1.61
CA ALA A 59 -2.82 -17.12 -0.97
C ALA A 59 -3.46 -15.90 -1.64
N ILE A 60 -2.70 -14.82 -1.85
CA ILE A 60 -3.24 -13.51 -2.25
C ILE A 60 -3.97 -13.54 -3.61
N PRO A 61 -3.45 -14.17 -4.69
CA PRO A 61 -4.12 -14.22 -5.99
C PRO A 61 -5.50 -14.89 -5.95
N LYS A 62 -5.70 -15.85 -5.03
CA LYS A 62 -7.02 -16.46 -4.81
C LYS A 62 -8.05 -15.40 -4.38
N LEU A 63 -7.64 -14.45 -3.55
CA LEU A 63 -8.50 -13.38 -3.07
C LEU A 63 -8.62 -12.22 -4.07
N VAL A 64 -7.62 -11.99 -4.93
CA VAL A 64 -7.78 -11.12 -6.11
C VAL A 64 -8.92 -11.66 -6.97
N GLY A 65 -8.91 -12.96 -7.29
CA GLY A 65 -9.99 -13.59 -8.04
C GLY A 65 -11.35 -13.57 -7.33
N SER A 66 -11.40 -13.66 -5.99
CA SER A 66 -12.64 -13.40 -5.24
C SER A 66 -13.12 -11.95 -5.42
N ALA A 67 -12.25 -10.96 -5.28
CA ALA A 67 -12.62 -9.55 -5.45
C ALA A 67 -13.14 -9.27 -6.88
N GLU A 68 -12.50 -9.84 -7.91
CA GLU A 68 -12.98 -9.71 -9.29
C GLU A 68 -14.34 -10.37 -9.50
N ARG A 69 -14.51 -11.62 -9.05
CA ARG A 69 -15.81 -12.31 -9.14
C ARG A 69 -16.92 -11.55 -8.44
N PHE A 70 -16.66 -10.93 -7.28
CA PHE A 70 -17.66 -10.07 -6.63
C PHE A 70 -18.02 -8.88 -7.52
N GLY A 71 -17.05 -8.18 -8.09
CA GLY A 71 -17.30 -7.04 -8.98
C GLY A 71 -18.17 -7.38 -10.19
N TYR A 72 -18.12 -8.64 -10.63
CA TYR A 72 -18.90 -9.16 -11.75
C TYR A 72 -20.28 -9.71 -11.37
N THR A 73 -20.38 -10.42 -10.24
CA THR A 73 -21.56 -11.23 -9.91
C THR A 73 -22.36 -10.71 -8.70
N GLY A 74 -21.74 -9.89 -7.86
CA GLY A 74 -22.29 -9.45 -6.59
C GLY A 74 -22.30 -10.51 -5.48
N ASP A 75 -21.58 -11.64 -5.62
CA ASP A 75 -21.53 -12.67 -4.58
C ASP A 75 -20.88 -12.14 -3.28
N ALA A 76 -21.70 -11.96 -2.25
CA ALA A 76 -21.23 -11.39 -0.98
C ALA A 76 -20.15 -12.23 -0.30
N GLY A 77 -20.13 -13.55 -0.50
CA GLY A 77 -19.10 -14.43 0.07
C GLY A 77 -17.72 -14.12 -0.51
N ASP A 78 -17.65 -13.78 -1.79
CA ASP A 78 -16.42 -13.37 -2.45
C ASP A 78 -15.87 -12.05 -1.89
N LEU A 79 -16.74 -11.04 -1.71
CA LEU A 79 -16.33 -9.79 -1.06
C LEU A 79 -15.87 -10.03 0.38
N LEU A 80 -16.63 -10.80 1.16
CA LEU A 80 -16.30 -11.08 2.56
C LEU A 80 -14.93 -11.74 2.70
N ALA A 81 -14.62 -12.73 1.87
CA ALA A 81 -13.30 -13.38 1.88
C ALA A 81 -12.18 -12.39 1.53
N ALA A 82 -12.35 -11.65 0.43
CA ALA A 82 -11.33 -10.75 -0.09
C ALA A 82 -11.07 -9.56 0.86
N SER A 83 -12.12 -8.91 1.36
CA SER A 83 -11.98 -7.78 2.28
C SER A 83 -11.47 -8.22 3.64
N PHE A 84 -11.96 -9.34 4.20
CA PHE A 84 -11.46 -9.84 5.48
C PHE A 84 -9.98 -10.22 5.37
N PHE A 85 -9.58 -10.94 4.33
CA PHE A 85 -8.18 -11.27 4.08
C PHE A 85 -7.30 -10.02 4.02
N TRP A 86 -7.71 -9.01 3.23
CA TRP A 86 -6.94 -7.77 3.10
C TRP A 86 -6.79 -7.07 4.46
N ASP A 87 -7.90 -6.94 5.19
CA ASP A 87 -7.94 -6.31 6.51
C ASP A 87 -7.01 -7.04 7.48
N THR A 88 -7.03 -8.36 7.48
CA THR A 88 -6.18 -9.22 8.30
C THR A 88 -4.71 -9.04 7.94
N VAL A 89 -4.34 -9.13 6.66
CA VAL A 89 -2.93 -9.00 6.25
C VAL A 89 -2.39 -7.62 6.59
N VAL A 90 -3.12 -6.54 6.27
CA VAL A 90 -2.65 -5.17 6.47
C VAL A 90 -2.56 -4.80 7.96
N GLN A 91 -3.47 -5.28 8.80
CA GLN A 91 -3.47 -4.93 10.23
C GLN A 91 -2.60 -5.87 11.09
N HIS A 92 -2.52 -7.15 10.73
CA HIS A 92 -1.99 -8.19 11.61
C HIS A 92 -0.77 -8.93 11.08
N HIS A 93 -0.34 -8.67 9.85
CA HIS A 93 0.82 -9.34 9.24
C HIS A 93 1.79 -8.40 8.54
N THR A 94 1.46 -7.11 8.43
CA THR A 94 2.22 -6.15 7.62
C THR A 94 3.18 -5.31 8.45
N TYR A 95 4.44 -5.29 8.02
CA TYR A 95 5.48 -4.44 8.59
C TYR A 95 5.34 -2.99 8.13
N ALA A 96 6.09 -2.08 8.75
CA ALA A 96 6.06 -0.64 8.44
C ALA A 96 6.38 -0.31 6.97
N SER A 97 7.12 -1.18 6.27
CA SER A 97 7.42 -1.05 4.83
C SER A 97 6.23 -1.38 3.91
N GLY A 98 5.14 -1.94 4.45
CA GLY A 98 4.03 -2.50 3.64
C GLY A 98 4.27 -3.95 3.19
N GLY A 99 5.47 -4.50 3.41
CA GLY A 99 5.78 -5.91 3.20
C GLY A 99 5.29 -6.81 4.34
N HIS A 100 5.29 -8.11 4.10
CA HIS A 100 4.91 -9.12 5.10
C HIS A 100 5.57 -10.48 4.83
N GLY A 101 5.53 -11.35 5.84
CA GLY A 101 6.00 -12.73 5.78
C GLY A 101 7.51 -12.88 5.93
N LEU A 102 7.92 -14.12 6.19
CA LEU A 102 9.30 -14.56 6.32
C LEU A 102 9.50 -15.80 5.45
N SER A 103 10.50 -15.76 4.57
CA SER A 103 10.80 -16.85 3.64
C SER A 103 9.56 -17.31 2.85
N GLU A 104 8.73 -16.36 2.39
CA GLU A 104 7.50 -16.56 1.59
C GLU A 104 6.24 -16.94 2.39
N TYR A 105 6.36 -17.25 3.69
CA TYR A 105 5.23 -17.69 4.51
C TYR A 105 4.76 -16.61 5.49
N PHE A 106 3.45 -16.59 5.72
CA PHE A 106 2.88 -15.88 6.86
C PHE A 106 3.31 -16.55 8.16
N GLY A 107 3.63 -15.72 9.15
CA GLY A 107 3.79 -16.16 10.53
C GLY A 107 2.50 -15.96 11.34
N PRO A 108 2.57 -16.15 12.67
CA PRO A 108 1.47 -15.81 13.55
C PRO A 108 1.16 -14.31 13.53
N ALA A 109 -0.13 -13.99 13.52
CA ALA A 109 -0.65 -12.62 13.64
C ALA A 109 -0.07 -11.90 14.86
N ASP A 110 0.26 -10.62 14.69
CA ASP A 110 0.78 -9.71 15.72
C ASP A 110 2.02 -10.20 16.49
N ARG A 111 2.79 -11.16 15.95
CA ARG A 111 4.02 -11.72 16.57
C ARG A 111 5.21 -11.64 15.63
N TRP A 112 5.56 -10.42 15.25
CA TRP A 112 6.53 -10.21 14.17
C TRP A 112 7.93 -9.87 14.67
N SER A 113 8.09 -9.51 15.95
CA SER A 113 9.41 -9.10 16.50
C SER A 113 10.49 -10.16 16.31
N THR A 114 10.13 -11.44 16.29
CA THR A 114 11.03 -12.57 16.07
C THR A 114 11.17 -13.01 14.61
N LEU A 115 10.41 -12.39 13.69
CA LEU A 115 10.38 -12.74 12.27
C LEU A 115 11.21 -11.78 11.40
N ILE A 116 11.76 -10.71 11.98
CA ILE A 116 12.55 -9.70 11.28
C ILE A 116 13.93 -10.29 10.93
N ASP A 117 14.18 -10.50 9.64
CA ASP A 117 15.36 -11.16 9.08
C ASP A 117 15.58 -10.78 7.60
N GLY A 118 16.73 -11.13 7.04
CA GLY A 118 17.15 -10.89 5.65
C GLY A 118 16.31 -11.59 4.57
N ARG A 119 15.34 -12.43 4.95
CA ARG A 119 14.41 -13.13 4.04
C ARG A 119 12.95 -12.71 4.22
N THR A 120 12.72 -11.55 4.81
CA THR A 120 11.38 -10.98 4.97
C THR A 120 10.89 -10.30 3.70
N CYS A 121 9.57 -10.15 3.60
CA CYS A 121 8.91 -9.31 2.59
C CYS A 121 9.24 -9.70 1.14
N GLU A 122 8.69 -10.83 0.68
CA GLU A 122 8.72 -11.21 -0.74
C GLU A 122 7.99 -10.16 -1.60
N SER A 123 8.56 -9.76 -2.73
CA SER A 123 8.02 -8.70 -3.58
C SER A 123 6.72 -9.07 -4.30
N CYS A 124 6.52 -10.34 -4.68
CA CYS A 124 5.26 -10.78 -5.28
C CYS A 124 4.06 -10.58 -4.33
N ASN A 125 4.28 -10.77 -3.03
CA ASN A 125 3.24 -10.57 -2.02
C ASN A 125 2.72 -9.12 -2.06
N VAL A 126 3.63 -8.16 -2.12
CA VAL A 126 3.26 -6.73 -2.14
C VAL A 126 2.64 -6.34 -3.47
N TYR A 127 3.15 -6.85 -4.60
CA TYR A 127 2.52 -6.67 -5.91
C TYR A 127 1.04 -7.13 -5.89
N ASN A 128 0.78 -8.36 -5.43
CA ASN A 128 -0.57 -8.91 -5.40
C ASN A 128 -1.47 -8.23 -4.36
N MET A 129 -0.91 -7.79 -3.22
CA MET A 129 -1.65 -6.96 -2.27
C MET A 129 -2.00 -5.59 -2.85
N LEU A 130 -1.12 -4.94 -3.61
CA LEU A 130 -1.42 -3.68 -4.33
C LEU A 130 -2.55 -3.89 -5.35
N LYS A 131 -2.51 -4.99 -6.10
CA LYS A 131 -3.58 -5.37 -7.03
C LYS A 131 -4.93 -5.53 -6.31
N LEU A 132 -4.97 -6.30 -5.22
CA LEU A 132 -6.16 -6.47 -4.39
C LEU A 132 -6.65 -5.14 -3.78
N THR A 133 -5.72 -4.31 -3.29
CA THR A 133 -6.00 -2.99 -2.70
C THR A 133 -6.74 -2.08 -3.68
N ARG A 134 -6.23 -1.98 -4.91
CA ARG A 134 -6.81 -1.15 -5.98
C ARG A 134 -8.20 -1.64 -6.35
N ARG A 135 -8.39 -2.96 -6.44
CA ARG A 135 -9.71 -3.54 -6.72
C ARG A 135 -10.70 -3.26 -5.60
N LEU A 136 -10.33 -3.50 -4.35
CA LEU A 136 -11.20 -3.24 -3.20
C LEU A 136 -11.51 -1.75 -3.04
N PHE A 137 -10.55 -0.85 -3.33
CA PHE A 137 -10.82 0.59 -3.39
C PHE A 137 -11.87 0.92 -4.46
N SER A 138 -11.77 0.32 -5.65
CA SER A 138 -12.76 0.56 -6.72
C SER A 138 -14.18 0.12 -6.34
N LEU A 139 -14.30 -0.92 -5.50
CA LEU A 139 -15.59 -1.43 -5.00
C LEU A 139 -16.11 -0.58 -3.83
N ARG A 140 -15.20 -0.01 -3.03
CA ARG A 140 -15.48 0.79 -1.85
C ARG A 140 -14.35 1.81 -1.64
N PRO A 141 -14.52 3.07 -2.10
CA PRO A 141 -13.49 4.12 -1.97
C PRO A 141 -13.23 4.50 -0.51
N ASP A 142 -12.32 3.77 0.12
CA ASP A 142 -11.94 3.90 1.52
C ASP A 142 -10.46 4.28 1.61
N ALA A 143 -10.15 5.32 2.38
CA ALA A 143 -8.81 5.86 2.50
C ALA A 143 -7.81 4.87 3.12
N PHE A 144 -8.28 3.85 3.86
CA PHE A 144 -7.41 2.77 4.35
C PHE A 144 -6.68 2.03 3.23
N TYR A 145 -7.36 1.77 2.11
CA TYR A 145 -6.73 1.13 0.96
C TYR A 145 -5.68 2.07 0.33
N ALA A 146 -6.00 3.36 0.22
CA ALA A 146 -5.08 4.36 -0.32
C ALA A 146 -3.82 4.55 0.56
N ASP A 147 -3.95 4.41 1.88
CA ASP A 147 -2.82 4.45 2.81
C ASP A 147 -1.89 3.26 2.66
N PHE A 148 -2.45 2.05 2.56
CA PHE A 148 -1.64 0.86 2.29
C PHE A 148 -0.98 0.97 0.91
N GLN A 149 -1.70 1.44 -0.11
CA GLN A 149 -1.15 1.66 -1.45
C GLN A 149 0.04 2.63 -1.39
N GLU A 150 -0.09 3.77 -0.73
CA GLU A 150 1.01 4.73 -0.56
C GLU A 150 2.20 4.09 0.16
N ARG A 151 1.96 3.43 1.30
CA ARG A 151 2.99 2.77 2.10
C ARG A 151 3.74 1.73 1.28
N ALA A 152 3.03 0.82 0.61
CA ALA A 152 3.62 -0.26 -0.17
C ALA A 152 4.34 0.27 -1.41
N LEU A 153 3.82 1.30 -2.08
CA LEU A 153 4.47 1.89 -3.25
C LEU A 153 5.82 2.53 -2.88
N PHE A 154 5.84 3.43 -1.91
CA PHE A 154 7.07 4.17 -1.56
C PHE A 154 8.13 3.32 -0.88
N ASN A 155 7.72 2.36 -0.03
CA ASN A 155 8.66 1.69 0.87
C ASN A 155 9.02 0.26 0.46
N HIS A 156 8.30 -0.33 -0.49
CA HIS A 156 8.57 -1.69 -0.93
C HIS A 156 8.64 -1.82 -2.45
N ALA A 157 7.58 -1.41 -3.17
CA ALA A 157 7.55 -1.55 -4.62
C ALA A 157 8.63 -0.70 -5.29
N LEU A 158 8.82 0.55 -4.87
CA LEU A 158 9.88 1.39 -5.43
C LEU A 158 11.27 0.85 -5.09
N SER A 159 11.46 0.31 -3.88
CA SER A 159 12.74 -0.28 -3.47
C SER A 159 13.00 -1.67 -4.06
N SER A 160 12.01 -2.35 -4.65
CA SER A 160 12.19 -3.69 -5.21
C SER A 160 12.95 -3.73 -6.54
N MET A 161 13.40 -2.57 -7.05
CA MET A 161 14.23 -2.45 -8.25
C MET A 161 15.47 -1.62 -7.95
N ASP A 162 16.63 -2.08 -8.41
CA ASP A 162 17.84 -1.28 -8.36
C ASP A 162 17.67 -0.08 -9.30
N PRO A 163 17.74 1.17 -8.80
CA PRO A 163 17.43 2.35 -9.62
C PRO A 163 18.50 2.65 -10.69
N VAL A 164 19.65 1.96 -10.64
CA VAL A 164 20.74 2.14 -11.59
C VAL A 164 20.76 1.00 -12.61
N THR A 165 20.66 -0.25 -12.17
CA THR A 165 20.77 -1.42 -13.06
C THR A 165 19.42 -1.94 -13.56
N GLY A 166 18.33 -1.64 -12.85
CA GLY A 166 17.00 -2.17 -13.15
C GLY A 166 16.81 -3.62 -12.68
N ASP A 167 17.76 -4.18 -11.94
CA ASP A 167 17.67 -5.54 -11.41
C ASP A 167 16.53 -5.63 -10.39
N MET A 168 15.75 -6.72 -10.45
CA MET A 168 14.62 -6.93 -9.56
C MET A 168 15.05 -7.62 -8.28
N SER A 169 14.37 -7.30 -7.20
CA SER A 169 14.56 -7.93 -5.90
C SER A 169 13.51 -9.00 -5.63
N TYR A 170 13.92 -10.11 -5.00
CA TYR A 170 12.97 -11.12 -4.56
C TYR A 170 12.43 -10.81 -3.16
N MET A 171 13.33 -10.49 -2.24
CA MET A 171 13.02 -10.04 -0.87
C MET A 171 13.43 -8.58 -0.71
N VAL A 172 12.55 -7.77 -0.14
CA VAL A 172 12.87 -6.41 0.32
C VAL A 172 12.98 -6.46 1.85
N PRO A 173 14.11 -6.95 2.39
CA PRO A 173 14.17 -7.33 3.78
C PRO A 173 14.08 -6.13 4.71
N ILE A 174 13.40 -6.35 5.83
CA ILE A 174 13.52 -5.51 7.00
C ILE A 174 14.43 -6.21 8.00
N GLY A 175 15.36 -5.48 8.59
CA GLY A 175 16.29 -6.07 9.55
C GLY A 175 17.54 -5.25 9.77
N ARG A 176 18.35 -5.72 10.73
CA ARG A 176 19.53 -5.01 11.19
C ARG A 176 20.74 -5.42 10.36
N GLY A 177 21.23 -4.51 9.51
CA GLY A 177 22.41 -4.78 8.68
C GLY A 177 22.17 -5.80 7.58
N GLU A 178 20.89 -6.04 7.27
CA GLU A 178 20.48 -6.87 6.15
C GLU A 178 20.77 -6.14 4.84
N GLN A 179 21.09 -6.94 3.83
CA GLN A 179 21.33 -6.45 2.48
C GLN A 179 20.24 -7.00 1.58
N GLN A 180 19.60 -6.10 0.84
CA GLN A 180 18.65 -6.50 -0.19
C GLN A 180 19.36 -7.27 -1.31
N GLU A 181 18.76 -8.38 -1.70
CA GLU A 181 19.22 -9.20 -2.82
C GLU A 181 18.59 -8.73 -4.13
N TYR A 182 19.39 -8.72 -5.18
CA TYR A 182 18.97 -8.39 -6.54
C TYR A 182 19.30 -9.58 -7.44
N GLN A 183 18.35 -9.92 -8.29
CA GLN A 183 18.39 -11.09 -9.17
C GLN A 183 19.26 -10.79 -10.39
N ASP A 184 19.99 -11.78 -10.89
CA ASP A 184 20.61 -11.71 -12.21
C ASP A 184 19.53 -11.86 -13.28
N MET A 185 19.19 -10.75 -13.95
CA MET A 185 18.08 -10.68 -14.88
C MET A 185 18.21 -11.59 -16.13
N LEU A 186 19.37 -12.22 -16.35
CA LEU A 186 19.59 -13.18 -17.44
C LEU A 186 19.65 -14.64 -16.98
N HIS A 187 19.77 -14.89 -15.68
CA HIS A 187 19.99 -16.24 -15.14
C HIS A 187 19.01 -16.64 -14.03
N ASP A 188 18.40 -15.66 -13.35
CA ASP A 188 17.41 -15.87 -12.31
C ASP A 188 16.01 -15.64 -12.87
N PHE A 189 15.16 -16.67 -12.81
CA PHE A 189 13.80 -16.66 -13.36
C PHE A 189 12.76 -16.87 -12.25
N THR A 190 12.91 -16.11 -11.18
CA THR A 190 12.00 -16.19 -10.03
C THR A 190 10.67 -15.49 -10.34
N CYS A 191 9.62 -15.81 -9.56
CA CYS A 191 8.33 -15.14 -9.63
C CYS A 191 8.45 -13.60 -9.51
N CYS A 192 9.34 -13.11 -8.63
CA CYS A 192 9.56 -11.69 -8.39
C CYS A 192 10.22 -10.96 -9.57
N VAL A 193 10.95 -11.66 -10.45
CA VAL A 193 11.40 -11.06 -11.71
C VAL A 193 10.20 -10.76 -12.61
N GLY A 194 9.28 -11.72 -12.74
CA GLY A 194 8.05 -11.54 -13.52
C GLY A 194 7.16 -10.42 -12.98
N THR A 195 6.78 -10.50 -11.69
CA THR A 195 5.94 -9.46 -11.08
C THR A 195 6.67 -8.12 -10.96
N GLY A 196 7.99 -8.11 -10.77
CA GLY A 196 8.81 -6.90 -10.76
C GLY A 196 8.69 -6.11 -12.07
N MET A 197 8.76 -6.79 -13.22
CA MET A 197 8.55 -6.14 -14.52
C MET A 197 7.18 -5.46 -14.61
N GLU A 198 6.13 -6.10 -14.11
CA GLU A 198 4.77 -5.53 -14.10
C GLU A 198 4.61 -4.39 -13.09
N ASN A 199 5.18 -4.56 -11.89
CA ASN A 199 5.01 -3.64 -10.76
C ASN A 199 5.40 -2.21 -11.14
N HIS A 200 6.55 -2.04 -11.80
CA HIS A 200 7.07 -0.73 -12.18
C HIS A 200 6.39 -0.12 -13.42
N ALA A 201 5.64 -0.91 -14.20
CA ALA A 201 4.78 -0.40 -15.26
C ALA A 201 3.45 0.17 -14.75
N LEU A 202 3.11 -0.09 -13.48
CA LEU A 202 1.79 0.22 -12.90
C LEU A 202 1.81 1.38 -11.90
N HIS A 203 2.85 2.22 -11.87
CA HIS A 203 2.92 3.38 -10.96
C HIS A 203 1.78 4.38 -11.17
N GLY A 204 1.33 4.55 -12.42
CA GLY A 204 0.18 5.39 -12.75
C GLY A 204 -1.17 4.83 -12.29
N TYR A 205 -1.24 3.52 -12.03
CA TYR A 205 -2.50 2.85 -11.75
C TYR A 205 -2.96 3.06 -10.31
N GLY A 206 -4.17 3.58 -10.16
CA GLY A 206 -4.75 3.90 -8.87
C GLY A 206 -4.25 5.23 -8.28
N ILE A 207 -3.73 6.17 -9.08
CA ILE A 207 -3.56 7.57 -8.63
C ILE A 207 -4.94 8.23 -8.49
N TYR A 208 -5.76 8.08 -9.54
CA TYR A 208 -7.11 8.63 -9.64
C TYR A 208 -8.14 7.50 -9.77
N TYR A 209 -9.33 7.71 -9.21
CA TYR A 209 -10.51 6.86 -9.44
C TYR A 209 -11.71 7.76 -9.72
N GLU A 210 -12.58 7.37 -10.65
CA GLU A 210 -13.78 8.13 -11.01
C GLU A 210 -15.06 7.35 -10.71
N THR A 211 -16.10 8.11 -10.40
CA THR A 211 -17.51 7.69 -10.44
C THR A 211 -18.27 8.67 -11.35
N ALA A 212 -19.59 8.56 -11.45
CA ALA A 212 -20.38 9.47 -12.28
C ALA A 212 -20.26 10.95 -11.86
N ASP A 213 -20.00 11.24 -10.58
CA ASP A 213 -20.01 12.59 -10.01
C ASP A 213 -18.84 12.89 -9.07
N THR A 214 -17.89 11.97 -8.88
CA THR A 214 -16.76 12.13 -7.95
C THR A 214 -15.45 11.68 -8.57
N LEU A 215 -14.41 12.55 -8.50
CA LEU A 215 -13.02 12.19 -8.78
C LEU A 215 -12.27 12.04 -7.45
N TYR A 216 -11.75 10.84 -7.17
CA TYR A 216 -10.89 10.56 -6.04
C TYR A 216 -9.42 10.76 -6.43
N VAL A 217 -8.68 11.51 -5.62
CA VAL A 217 -7.24 11.69 -5.73
C VAL A 217 -6.59 11.00 -4.53
N THR A 218 -5.90 9.89 -4.78
CA THR A 218 -5.42 9.01 -3.70
C THR A 218 -3.91 9.09 -3.48
N GLN A 219 -3.12 9.30 -4.55
CA GLN A 219 -1.66 9.40 -4.49
C GLN A 219 -1.19 10.79 -4.93
N PHE A 220 -0.10 11.28 -4.34
CA PHE A 220 0.49 12.58 -4.65
C PHE A 220 1.79 12.41 -5.42
N VAL A 221 1.70 12.27 -6.74
CA VAL A 221 2.84 12.07 -7.63
C VAL A 221 2.69 12.93 -8.89
N PRO A 222 3.79 13.45 -9.48
CA PRO A 222 3.70 14.21 -10.72
C PRO A 222 3.00 13.39 -11.80
N SER A 223 1.87 13.88 -12.29
CA SER A 223 1.01 13.12 -13.20
C SER A 223 0.08 14.00 -14.01
N ALA A 224 -0.41 13.47 -15.13
CA ALA A 224 -1.51 14.03 -15.88
C ALA A 224 -2.43 12.90 -16.32
N ALA A 225 -3.74 13.11 -16.28
CA ALA A 225 -4.73 12.12 -16.65
C ALA A 225 -5.92 12.76 -17.38
N ASP A 226 -6.34 12.12 -18.45
CA ASP A 226 -7.65 12.34 -19.04
C ASP A 226 -8.66 11.45 -18.31
N VAL A 227 -9.81 12.04 -17.98
CA VAL A 227 -10.90 11.44 -17.21
C VAL A 227 -12.16 11.54 -18.08
N PRO A 228 -12.30 10.68 -19.11
CA PRO A 228 -13.31 10.85 -20.16
C PRO A 228 -14.74 10.77 -19.63
N GLY A 229 -15.00 9.93 -18.62
CA GLY A 229 -16.32 9.81 -17.98
C GLY A 229 -16.81 11.12 -17.37
N MET A 230 -15.88 11.98 -16.98
CA MET A 230 -16.16 13.31 -16.43
C MET A 230 -15.95 14.46 -17.44
N GLY A 231 -15.33 14.20 -18.59
CA GLY A 231 -14.93 15.23 -19.55
C GLY A 231 -13.85 16.17 -18.98
N LEU A 232 -12.96 15.63 -18.16
CA LEU A 232 -11.99 16.36 -17.35
C LEU A 232 -10.57 15.93 -17.72
N HIS A 233 -9.65 16.89 -17.78
CA HIS A 233 -8.22 16.64 -17.73
C HIS A 233 -7.67 17.19 -16.41
N VAL A 234 -6.87 16.39 -15.72
CA VAL A 234 -6.24 16.76 -14.45
C VAL A 234 -4.73 16.67 -14.57
N ALA A 235 -4.02 17.70 -14.12
CA ALA A 235 -2.57 17.69 -13.99
C ALA A 235 -2.18 17.94 -12.54
N MET A 236 -1.27 17.13 -12.01
CA MET A 236 -0.70 17.26 -10.67
C MET A 236 0.78 17.65 -10.76
N ASP A 237 1.10 18.79 -10.15
CA ASP A 237 2.47 19.25 -9.93
C ASP A 237 2.77 19.15 -8.43
N THR A 238 3.88 18.52 -8.05
CA THR A 238 4.19 18.25 -6.64
C THR A 238 5.69 18.08 -6.42
N ASP A 239 6.15 18.49 -5.24
CA ASP A 239 7.51 18.22 -4.74
C ASP A 239 7.54 17.02 -3.77
N PHE A 240 6.39 16.37 -3.55
CA PHE A 240 6.27 15.17 -2.73
C PHE A 240 7.00 13.98 -3.40
N PRO A 241 7.70 13.12 -2.64
CA PRO A 241 7.68 13.00 -1.18
C PRO A 241 8.76 13.82 -0.46
N ASP A 242 9.70 14.46 -1.15
CA ASP A 242 10.76 15.26 -0.51
C ASP A 242 10.18 16.51 0.15
N GLY A 243 9.37 17.26 -0.60
CA GLY A 243 8.59 18.38 -0.11
C GLY A 243 7.21 17.98 0.41
N GLY A 244 6.38 18.98 0.66
CA GLY A 244 5.08 18.81 1.32
C GLY A 244 3.96 19.53 0.58
N HIS A 245 4.08 19.70 -0.73
CA HIS A 245 3.13 20.45 -1.53
C HIS A 245 2.69 19.66 -2.77
N ALA A 246 1.40 19.67 -3.06
CA ALA A 246 0.84 19.19 -4.32
C ALA A 246 -0.22 20.17 -4.85
N ALA A 247 -0.28 20.35 -6.16
CA ALA A 247 -1.27 21.19 -6.81
C ALA A 247 -1.91 20.48 -7.99
N LEU A 248 -3.24 20.44 -7.99
CA LEU A 248 -4.07 19.92 -9.06
C LEU A 248 -4.57 21.10 -9.91
N THR A 249 -4.45 20.99 -11.23
CA THR A 249 -5.06 21.92 -12.19
C THR A 249 -6.10 21.19 -13.01
N LEU A 250 -7.32 21.74 -13.05
CA LEU A 250 -8.47 21.12 -13.73
C LEU A 250 -8.71 21.81 -15.08
N THR A 251 -8.80 21.04 -16.15
CA THR A 251 -9.09 21.53 -17.50
C THR A 251 -10.32 20.80 -18.05
N MET A 252 -11.30 21.55 -18.54
CA MET A 252 -12.57 21.00 -19.02
C MET A 252 -13.22 21.93 -20.05
N PRO A 253 -14.03 21.41 -20.99
CA PRO A 253 -14.63 22.23 -22.05
C PRO A 253 -15.75 23.15 -21.56
N ALA A 254 -16.45 22.78 -20.49
CA ALA A 254 -17.52 23.56 -19.89
C ALA A 254 -17.55 23.36 -18.37
N ALA A 255 -17.99 24.38 -17.64
CA ALA A 255 -18.12 24.30 -16.20
C ALA A 255 -19.14 23.25 -15.78
N ARG A 256 -18.84 22.47 -14.73
CA ARG A 256 -19.66 21.34 -14.27
C ARG A 256 -19.60 21.18 -12.76
N GLU A 257 -20.71 20.79 -12.15
CA GLU A 257 -20.72 20.36 -10.75
C GLU A 257 -20.23 18.92 -10.62
N PHE A 258 -19.24 18.70 -9.76
CA PHE A 258 -18.82 17.38 -9.29
C PHE A 258 -18.04 17.51 -7.97
N THR A 259 -17.80 16.37 -7.33
CA THR A 259 -17.00 16.28 -6.10
C THR A 259 -15.55 15.93 -6.45
N LEU A 260 -14.59 16.75 -6.01
CA LEU A 260 -13.18 16.35 -5.97
C LEU A 260 -12.87 15.87 -4.54
N ALA A 261 -12.63 14.57 -4.38
CA ALA A 261 -12.28 13.95 -3.11
C ALA A 261 -10.76 13.78 -3.03
N VAL A 262 -10.08 14.68 -2.31
CA VAL A 262 -8.61 14.59 -2.12
C VAL A 262 -8.31 13.86 -0.83
N ARG A 263 -7.41 12.86 -0.87
CA ARG A 263 -7.03 12.14 0.35
C ARG A 263 -6.38 13.10 1.34
N ARG A 264 -6.75 12.96 2.61
CA ARG A 264 -6.05 13.53 3.75
C ARG A 264 -5.36 12.38 4.49
N PRO A 265 -4.04 12.21 4.30
CA PRO A 265 -3.31 11.16 4.98
C PRO A 265 -3.28 11.40 6.50
N SER A 266 -3.40 10.34 7.27
CA SER A 266 -3.37 10.37 8.74
C SER A 266 -2.06 10.92 9.30
N TRP A 267 -0.94 10.62 8.63
CA TRP A 267 0.38 11.12 8.98
C TRP A 267 0.53 12.64 8.78
N ALA A 268 -0.34 13.28 8.00
CA ALA A 268 -0.32 14.73 7.76
C ALA A 268 -1.03 15.52 8.87
N GLY A 269 -1.79 14.86 9.75
CA GLY A 269 -2.36 15.49 10.94
C GLY A 269 -3.37 16.61 10.66
N ASP A 270 -3.53 17.50 11.66
CA ASP A 270 -4.39 18.69 11.60
C ASP A 270 -3.80 19.88 10.84
N ASP A 271 -2.52 19.81 10.51
CA ASP A 271 -1.84 20.82 9.70
C ASP A 271 -2.02 20.60 8.19
N PHE A 272 -2.67 19.51 7.77
CA PHE A 272 -3.07 19.30 6.38
C PHE A 272 -4.02 20.40 5.92
N ALA A 273 -3.66 21.09 4.84
CA ALA A 273 -4.44 22.21 4.33
C ALA A 273 -4.82 22.04 2.87
N VAL A 274 -6.03 22.47 2.53
CA VAL A 274 -6.52 22.54 1.16
C VAL A 274 -6.86 23.98 0.83
N ARG A 275 -6.41 24.46 -0.33
CA ARG A 275 -6.84 25.72 -0.92
C ARG A 275 -7.46 25.49 -2.28
N VAL A 276 -8.53 26.21 -2.59
CA VAL A 276 -9.14 26.24 -3.93
C VAL A 276 -9.05 27.66 -4.44
N ASN A 277 -8.30 27.86 -5.53
CA ASN A 277 -8.03 29.17 -6.12
C ASN A 277 -7.49 30.20 -5.09
N GLY A 278 -6.59 29.75 -4.21
CA GLY A 278 -5.97 30.56 -3.16
C GLY A 278 -6.75 30.66 -1.84
N GLU A 279 -8.03 30.27 -1.82
CA GLU A 279 -8.88 30.34 -0.64
C GLU A 279 -8.84 29.05 0.17
N PHE A 280 -8.63 29.14 1.49
CA PHE A 280 -8.60 27.96 2.37
C PHE A 280 -9.97 27.29 2.49
N VAL A 281 -9.96 25.96 2.46
CA VAL A 281 -11.12 25.13 2.76
C VAL A 281 -11.10 24.76 4.23
N SER A 282 -12.18 25.08 4.95
CA SER A 282 -12.35 24.66 6.34
C SER A 282 -12.54 23.14 6.42
N GLN A 283 -11.87 22.52 7.39
CA GLN A 283 -11.88 21.07 7.58
C GLN A 283 -12.13 20.76 9.06
N PRO A 284 -12.89 19.70 9.38
CA PRO A 284 -12.95 19.18 10.74
C PRO A 284 -11.59 18.60 11.18
N SER A 285 -11.34 18.52 12.48
CA SER A 285 -10.12 17.88 13.00
C SER A 285 -10.16 16.38 12.71
N LEU A 286 -8.99 15.74 12.51
CA LEU A 286 -8.91 14.28 12.31
C LEU A 286 -9.59 13.52 13.46
N ALA A 287 -9.42 13.98 14.69
CA ALA A 287 -10.04 13.36 15.86
C ALA A 287 -11.58 13.35 15.77
N SER A 288 -12.19 14.41 15.24
CA SER A 288 -13.64 14.46 15.04
C SER A 288 -14.14 13.55 13.91
N LEU A 289 -13.26 13.22 12.95
CA LEU A 289 -13.54 12.26 11.88
C LEU A 289 -13.29 10.81 12.30
N ALA A 290 -12.52 10.59 13.37
CA ALA A 290 -12.18 9.26 13.90
C ALA A 290 -13.32 8.62 14.73
N ALA A 291 -14.36 9.38 15.08
CA ALA A 291 -15.48 8.87 15.87
C ALA A 291 -16.48 8.07 15.00
N GLY A 292 -16.36 6.73 15.03
CA GLY A 292 -17.30 5.81 14.39
C GLY A 292 -16.62 4.76 13.51
N ARG A 293 -17.40 4.13 12.61
CA ARG A 293 -16.86 3.30 11.53
C ARG A 293 -16.33 4.20 10.42
N ALA A 294 -15.06 4.59 10.45
CA ALA A 294 -14.44 5.30 9.32
C ALA A 294 -14.38 4.36 8.12
N GLY A 295 -15.02 4.74 7.01
CA GLY A 295 -15.11 3.86 5.84
C GLY A 295 -15.78 2.51 6.14
N GLY A 296 -16.54 2.35 7.24
CA GLY A 296 -17.14 1.07 7.65
C GLY A 296 -16.25 0.14 8.48
N ARG A 297 -14.99 0.51 8.76
CA ARG A 297 -14.01 -0.31 9.47
C ARG A 297 -14.00 0.00 10.96
N LEU A 298 -13.65 -1.00 11.78
CA LEU A 298 -13.37 -0.77 13.20
C LEU A 298 -11.99 -0.10 13.29
N VAL A 299 -11.95 1.10 13.86
CA VAL A 299 -10.70 1.80 14.13
C VAL A 299 -10.10 1.24 15.42
N SER A 300 -8.80 0.91 15.40
CA SER A 300 -8.07 0.50 16.60
C SER A 300 -8.23 1.54 17.70
N GLN A 301 -8.51 1.08 18.92
CA GLN A 301 -8.57 1.93 20.11
C GLN A 301 -7.19 2.09 20.77
N ASP A 302 -6.15 1.51 20.17
CA ASP A 302 -4.77 1.64 20.64
C ASP A 302 -4.24 3.05 20.30
N PRO A 303 -3.86 3.86 21.28
CA PRO A 303 -3.36 5.22 21.05
C PRO A 303 -2.03 5.26 20.28
N ARG A 304 -1.36 4.12 20.08
CA ARG A 304 -0.15 4.00 19.25
C ARG A 304 -0.45 3.91 17.75
N VAL A 305 -1.70 3.65 17.38
CA VAL A 305 -2.14 3.53 15.98
C VAL A 305 -2.69 4.88 15.52
N LEU A 306 -2.23 5.36 14.36
CA LEU A 306 -2.72 6.62 13.79
C LEU A 306 -4.23 6.54 13.52
N PRO A 307 -4.96 7.66 13.65
CA PRO A 307 -6.34 7.72 13.18
C PRO A 307 -6.40 7.38 11.69
N PRO A 308 -7.55 6.91 11.18
CA PRO A 308 -7.69 6.61 9.76
C PRO A 308 -7.50 7.86 8.91
N SER A 309 -6.90 7.70 7.73
CA SER A 309 -6.98 8.73 6.70
C SER A 309 -8.42 8.94 6.25
N THR A 310 -8.67 10.08 5.63
CA THR A 310 -10.01 10.48 5.16
C THR A 310 -9.93 11.11 3.77
N PHE A 311 -11.08 11.47 3.20
CA PHE A 311 -11.13 12.31 2.01
C PHE A 311 -11.74 13.66 2.36
N VAL A 312 -11.14 14.74 1.86
CA VAL A 312 -11.76 16.06 1.86
C VAL A 312 -12.57 16.19 0.58
N GLU A 313 -13.89 16.20 0.72
CA GLU A 313 -14.82 16.28 -0.39
C GLU A 313 -15.11 17.74 -0.76
N LEU A 314 -14.70 18.13 -1.97
CA LEU A 314 -14.88 19.46 -2.52
C LEU A 314 -15.97 19.42 -3.58
N LYS A 315 -17.24 19.49 -3.17
CA LYS A 315 -18.38 19.57 -4.09
C LYS A 315 -18.61 21.01 -4.55
N ARG A 316 -18.34 21.28 -5.84
CA ARG A 316 -18.40 22.63 -6.42
C ARG A 316 -18.76 22.56 -7.90
N VAL A 317 -19.21 23.69 -8.46
CA VAL A 317 -19.14 23.93 -9.90
C VAL A 317 -17.70 24.32 -10.23
N TRP A 318 -16.99 23.43 -10.91
CA TRP A 318 -15.62 23.62 -11.37
C TRP A 318 -15.62 24.21 -12.77
N LYS A 319 -14.59 25.00 -13.08
CA LYS A 319 -14.32 25.55 -14.41
C LYS A 319 -12.86 25.31 -14.80
N SER A 320 -12.58 25.39 -16.10
CA SER A 320 -11.21 25.23 -16.59
C SER A 320 -10.27 26.25 -15.97
N GLY A 321 -9.10 25.81 -15.54
CA GLY A 321 -8.09 26.61 -14.86
C GLY A 321 -8.26 26.69 -13.34
N ASP A 322 -9.31 26.10 -12.76
CA ASP A 322 -9.40 25.98 -11.31
C ASP A 322 -8.23 25.15 -10.76
N ARG A 323 -7.68 25.60 -9.63
CA ARG A 323 -6.50 25.03 -9.00
C ARG A 323 -6.79 24.65 -7.55
N VAL A 324 -6.39 23.44 -7.17
CA VAL A 324 -6.48 22.91 -5.80
C VAL A 324 -5.10 22.64 -5.28
N GLU A 325 -4.71 23.34 -4.21
CA GLU A 325 -3.38 23.24 -3.60
C GLU A 325 -3.49 22.52 -2.25
N LEU A 326 -2.55 21.63 -1.98
CA LEU A 326 -2.48 20.79 -0.81
C LEU A 326 -1.18 21.07 -0.06
N ALA A 327 -1.27 21.22 1.26
CA ALA A 327 -0.13 21.16 2.16
C ALA A 327 -0.15 19.81 2.91
N LEU A 328 0.95 19.09 2.81
CA LEU A 328 1.19 17.73 3.29
C LEU A 328 2.36 17.74 4.29
N PRO A 329 2.17 18.33 5.49
CA PRO A 329 3.24 18.41 6.47
C PRO A 329 3.64 17.00 6.93
N LYS A 330 4.95 16.73 6.92
CA LYS A 330 5.53 15.45 7.33
C LYS A 330 6.20 15.59 8.69
N THR A 331 5.89 14.69 9.61
CA THR A 331 6.52 14.60 10.93
C THR A 331 7.28 13.28 11.08
N LEU A 332 8.29 13.29 11.95
CA LEU A 332 8.91 12.05 12.41
C LEU A 332 7.92 11.31 13.30
N ARG A 333 7.78 10.01 13.05
CA ARG A 333 6.92 9.12 13.82
C ARG A 333 7.57 7.75 13.93
N PHE A 334 7.14 6.99 14.92
CA PHE A 334 7.75 5.73 15.29
C PHE A 334 6.67 4.64 15.32
N GLU A 335 6.81 3.61 14.49
CA GLU A 335 5.89 2.47 14.46
C GLU A 335 6.55 1.28 15.19
N THR A 336 5.97 0.86 16.32
CA THR A 336 6.48 -0.28 17.09
C THR A 336 5.90 -1.60 16.59
N THR A 337 6.65 -2.69 16.70
CA THR A 337 6.05 -4.03 16.54
C THR A 337 4.98 -4.27 17.62
N PRO A 338 3.88 -4.96 17.31
CA PRO A 338 2.76 -5.14 18.25
C PRO A 338 3.14 -5.96 19.48
N ASP A 339 4.07 -6.92 19.35
CA ASP A 339 4.56 -7.81 20.40
C ASP A 339 5.79 -7.29 21.14
N ASN A 340 6.51 -6.31 20.59
CA ASN A 340 7.71 -5.75 21.23
C ASN A 340 7.89 -4.26 20.95
N ALA A 341 7.54 -3.42 21.93
CA ALA A 341 7.68 -1.96 21.84
C ALA A 341 9.14 -1.46 21.76
N GLN A 342 10.14 -2.33 21.94
CA GLN A 342 11.56 -2.00 21.79
C GLN A 342 12.07 -2.18 20.35
N ILE A 343 11.25 -2.74 19.46
CA ILE A 343 11.56 -2.83 18.03
C ILE A 343 10.64 -1.88 17.27
N THR A 344 11.27 -0.91 16.60
CA THR A 344 10.58 0.26 16.08
C THR A 344 11.13 0.64 14.71
N ALA A 345 10.23 0.95 13.78
CA ALA A 345 10.55 1.62 12.52
C ALA A 345 10.44 3.13 12.69
N VAL A 346 11.38 3.87 12.09
CA VAL A 346 11.33 5.34 12.03
C VAL A 346 10.69 5.72 10.70
N MET A 347 9.67 6.57 10.75
CA MET A 347 8.96 7.03 9.56
C MET A 347 8.97 8.55 9.49
N TRP A 348 8.94 9.09 8.29
CA TRP A 348 8.79 10.52 8.01
C TRP A 348 7.68 10.74 6.97
N GLY A 349 6.51 11.18 7.43
CA GLY A 349 5.29 11.10 6.62
C GLY A 349 4.99 9.64 6.23
N PRO A 350 4.88 9.30 4.93
CA PRO A 350 4.68 7.91 4.50
C PRO A 350 5.99 7.10 4.38
N LEU A 351 7.15 7.75 4.44
CA LEU A 351 8.44 7.12 4.12
C LEU A 351 9.00 6.40 5.34
N ALA A 352 9.31 5.12 5.20
CA ALA A 352 10.13 4.35 6.11
C ALA A 352 11.59 4.74 5.93
N LEU A 353 12.25 5.12 7.01
CA LEU A 353 13.66 5.48 7.00
C LEU A 353 14.51 4.24 7.29
N ALA A 354 15.68 4.17 6.67
CA ALA A 354 16.69 3.15 6.89
C ALA A 354 18.00 3.78 7.37
N ALA A 355 18.76 3.04 8.18
CA ALA A 355 20.09 3.46 8.57
C ALA A 355 21.07 3.19 7.41
N ASP A 356 21.81 4.22 6.99
CA ASP A 356 22.93 4.05 6.06
C ASP A 356 24.10 3.40 6.80
N LEU A 357 24.36 2.13 6.46
CA LEU A 357 25.48 1.34 6.99
C LEU A 357 26.64 1.22 5.99
N GLY A 358 26.63 2.05 4.93
CA GLY A 358 27.59 2.03 3.84
C GLY A 358 27.09 1.32 2.59
N PRO A 359 27.92 1.26 1.53
CA PRO A 359 27.53 0.76 0.23
C PRO A 359 27.18 -0.73 0.21
N ARG A 360 26.30 -1.11 -0.72
CA ARG A 360 25.96 -2.52 -1.00
C ARG A 360 27.22 -3.32 -1.33
N ARG A 361 27.32 -4.52 -0.78
CA ARG A 361 28.45 -5.44 -1.04
C ARG A 361 28.35 -6.02 -2.45
N LYS A 362 29.51 -6.30 -3.05
CA LYS A 362 29.63 -7.00 -4.33
C LYS A 362 30.23 -8.39 -4.10
N GLY A 363 29.61 -9.43 -4.65
CA GLY A 363 30.13 -10.80 -4.60
C GLY A 363 29.89 -11.57 -3.28
N ARG A 364 30.46 -12.79 -3.20
CA ARG A 364 30.34 -13.73 -2.07
C ARG A 364 31.59 -13.73 -1.16
N GLU A 365 32.15 -12.56 -0.85
CA GLU A 365 33.31 -12.48 0.05
C GLU A 365 32.95 -12.91 1.49
N GLU A 366 33.95 -13.38 2.22
CA GLU A 366 33.81 -13.90 3.57
C GLU A 366 33.27 -12.81 4.52
N TYR A 367 32.09 -13.04 5.07
CA TYR A 367 31.29 -12.00 5.72
C TYR A 367 31.46 -12.03 7.24
N THR A 368 32.04 -10.96 7.79
CA THR A 368 31.85 -10.62 9.21
C THR A 368 30.66 -9.68 9.33
N ARG A 369 29.59 -10.07 10.05
CA ARG A 369 28.44 -9.19 10.32
C ARG A 369 28.95 -7.85 10.86
N PRO A 370 28.62 -6.70 10.23
CA PRO A 370 29.02 -5.42 10.77
C PRO A 370 28.39 -5.29 12.15
N LEU A 371 29.10 -4.64 13.06
CA LEU A 371 28.53 -4.31 14.35
C LEU A 371 27.42 -3.29 14.11
N VAL A 372 26.18 -3.76 13.97
CA VAL A 372 25.03 -2.88 13.76
C VAL A 372 24.74 -2.19 15.08
N PRO A 373 24.94 -0.86 15.20
CA PRO A 373 24.70 -0.16 16.45
C PRO A 373 23.25 -0.36 16.89
N VAL A 374 23.05 -0.60 18.19
CA VAL A 374 21.73 -0.54 18.82
C VAL A 374 21.57 0.87 19.34
N MET A 375 20.44 1.51 19.04
CA MET A 375 20.11 2.77 19.69
C MET A 375 19.71 2.48 21.13
N VAL A 376 20.55 2.91 22.08
CA VAL A 376 20.26 2.80 23.51
C VAL A 376 19.76 4.16 23.99
N ALA A 377 18.44 4.33 24.05
CA ALA A 377 17.85 5.54 24.60
C ALA A 377 17.90 5.45 26.12
N ALA A 378 18.63 6.37 26.78
CA ALA A 378 18.87 6.37 28.23
C ALA A 378 17.61 6.74 29.06
N GLY A 379 16.52 5.99 28.91
CA GLY A 379 15.22 6.23 29.55
C GLY A 379 14.39 7.37 28.92
N ARG A 380 14.89 8.01 27.86
CA ARG A 380 14.16 9.02 27.08
C ARG A 380 13.49 8.38 25.86
N PRO A 381 12.35 8.90 25.37
CA PRO A 381 11.74 8.44 24.13
C PRO A 381 12.69 8.54 22.94
N VAL A 382 12.68 7.55 22.03
CA VAL A 382 13.61 7.49 20.86
C VAL A 382 13.47 8.71 19.95
N ASN A 383 12.27 9.27 19.84
CA ASN A 383 11.97 10.50 19.09
C ASN A 383 12.74 11.73 19.57
N ASP A 384 13.28 11.73 20.79
CA ASP A 384 14.11 12.82 21.29
C ASP A 384 15.54 12.80 20.73
N TRP A 385 15.99 11.66 20.20
CA TRP A 385 17.38 11.45 19.76
C TRP A 385 17.54 11.65 18.25
N VAL A 386 16.48 11.48 17.46
CA VAL A 386 16.50 11.57 15.99
C VAL A 386 16.19 13.00 15.56
N VAL A 387 17.17 13.70 15.00
CA VAL A 387 17.05 15.09 14.55
C VAL A 387 17.43 15.24 13.07
N PRO A 388 16.92 16.25 12.35
CA PRO A 388 17.31 16.49 10.96
C PRO A 388 18.83 16.65 10.78
N ALA A 389 19.36 16.01 9.74
CA ALA A 389 20.77 16.05 9.38
C ALA A 389 21.03 17.14 8.32
N GLY A 390 21.20 18.38 8.78
CA GLY A 390 21.43 19.52 7.88
C GLY A 390 20.14 19.97 7.19
N THR A 391 20.25 20.37 5.92
CA THR A 391 19.14 20.98 5.14
C THR A 391 18.53 20.05 4.09
N GLN A 392 19.11 18.85 3.87
CA GLN A 392 18.56 17.88 2.93
C GLN A 392 17.33 17.21 3.55
N PRO A 393 16.15 17.22 2.88
CA PRO A 393 14.96 16.54 3.37
C PRO A 393 15.20 15.03 3.51
N GLY A 394 14.50 14.38 4.43
CA GLY A 394 14.57 12.92 4.63
C GLY A 394 15.83 12.40 5.35
N ASN A 395 16.85 13.24 5.56
CA ASN A 395 18.08 12.85 6.24
C ASN A 395 18.04 13.21 7.73
N PHE A 396 18.35 12.24 8.58
CA PHE A 396 18.31 12.38 10.04
C PHE A 396 19.56 11.77 10.68
N VAL A 397 19.94 12.29 11.84
CA VAL A 397 21.01 11.75 12.69
C VAL A 397 20.49 11.49 14.09
N ALA A 398 20.95 10.39 14.69
CA ALA A 398 20.75 10.13 16.10
C ALA A 398 21.85 10.82 16.92
N ARG A 399 21.49 11.60 17.94
CA ARG A 399 22.43 12.34 18.81
C ARG A 399 22.21 12.03 20.27
#